data_AF-A0A9E2NH75-F1
#
_entry.id   AF-A0A9E2NH75-F1
#
_cell.length_a   1.000
_cell.length_b   1.000
_cell.length_c   1.000
_cell.angle_alpha   90.00
_cell.angle_beta   90.00
_cell.angle_gamma   90.00
#
_symmetry.space_group_name_H-M   'P 1'
#
loop_
_entity.id
_entity.type
_entity.pdbx_description
1 polymer ?
#
loop_
_entity_poly.entity_id
_entity_poly.type
_entity_poly.pdbx_seq_one_letter_code
_entity_poly.pdbx_strand_id
1 'polypeptide(L)'
;MMHGKVEAMAMDWFAVRFRMKHNPGRTTCVIGAEREAYVDRRGRSRVRAVTGTGTRVFVPELLCRRAGFEVFLPVRKDWRRKNQFSAEKELRSFPLMPGWMFVGWQAGASRWHELAALDVIDAPFGVNGRPLRIPEQRIVALMRQWGGGRLSPEMNRYMRAGHEFAIGDRMRIACGPFDGFEARVIGVDGPQALALVDFFGREQVVTLATESLEQW
;
A
#
# COMPACT_ATOMS: atom_id res chain seq x y z
N MET A 1 -29.33 -19.36 -14.28
CA MET A 1 -28.33 -18.28 -14.48
C MET A 1 -26.99 -18.79 -13.99
N MET A 2 -25.97 -18.71 -14.84
CA MET A 2 -24.65 -19.31 -14.63
C MET A 2 -23.97 -18.72 -13.39
N HIS A 3 -23.75 -19.55 -12.37
CA HIS A 3 -22.71 -19.27 -11.38
C HIS A 3 -21.37 -19.54 -12.07
N GLY A 4 -20.76 -18.46 -12.58
CA GLY A 4 -19.37 -18.53 -13.01
C GLY A 4 -18.54 -19.01 -11.84
N LYS A 5 -17.98 -20.22 -11.96
CA LYS A 5 -16.90 -20.69 -11.09
C LYS A 5 -15.80 -19.63 -11.16
N VAL A 6 -15.66 -18.83 -10.12
CA VAL A 6 -14.45 -18.05 -9.90
C VAL A 6 -13.39 -19.06 -9.51
N GLU A 7 -12.73 -19.65 -10.50
CA GLU A 7 -11.51 -20.40 -10.25
C GLU A 7 -10.52 -19.40 -9.65
N ALA A 8 -10.19 -19.58 -8.38
CA ALA A 8 -9.09 -18.86 -7.76
C ALA A 8 -7.81 -19.31 -8.49
N MET A 9 -7.45 -18.59 -9.56
CA MET A 9 -6.27 -18.89 -10.34
C MET A 9 -5.06 -18.68 -9.44
N ALA A 10 -4.32 -19.76 -9.16
CA ALA A 10 -3.10 -19.68 -8.38
C ALA A 10 -2.13 -18.69 -9.06
N MET A 11 -1.48 -17.83 -8.26
CA MET A 11 -0.52 -16.85 -8.76
C MET A 11 0.91 -17.25 -8.40
N ASP A 12 1.82 -17.09 -9.37
CA ASP A 12 3.26 -17.15 -9.12
C ASP A 12 3.76 -15.74 -8.80
N TRP A 13 4.40 -15.60 -7.64
CA TRP A 13 4.93 -14.33 -7.16
C TRP A 13 6.45 -14.30 -7.19
N PHE A 14 7.01 -13.12 -7.46
CA PHE A 14 8.45 -12.90 -7.53
C PHE A 14 8.81 -11.57 -6.88
N ALA A 15 9.92 -11.54 -6.14
CA ALA A 15 10.51 -10.28 -5.70
C ALA A 15 11.35 -9.70 -6.84
N VAL A 16 11.17 -8.42 -7.14
CA VAL A 16 11.89 -7.73 -8.21
C VAL A 16 12.43 -6.40 -7.72
N ARG A 17 13.65 -6.09 -8.18
CA ARG A 17 14.28 -4.80 -7.94
C ARG A 17 13.84 -3.82 -9.02
N PHE A 18 13.29 -2.68 -8.62
CA PHE A 18 12.94 -1.59 -9.51
C PHE A 18 14.01 -0.49 -9.48
N ARG A 19 14.17 0.19 -10.61
CA ARG A 19 15.17 1.24 -10.78
C ARG A 19 14.79 2.48 -9.97
N MET A 20 15.54 2.74 -8.91
CA MET A 20 15.45 4.02 -8.19
C MET A 20 16.21 5.09 -8.99
N LYS A 21 15.48 5.98 -9.68
CA LYS A 21 16.12 7.17 -10.26
C LYS A 21 16.70 8.02 -9.12
N HIS A 22 17.89 8.57 -9.32
CA HIS A 22 18.61 9.36 -8.31
C HIS A 22 17.80 10.58 -7.81
N ASN A 23 16.80 11.03 -8.56
CA ASN A 23 15.84 12.06 -8.13
C ASN A 23 14.53 11.42 -7.60
N PRO A 24 14.26 11.45 -6.28
CA PRO A 24 13.07 10.84 -5.65
C PRO A 24 11.74 11.38 -6.17
N GLY A 25 11.72 12.63 -6.65
CA GLY A 25 10.53 13.25 -7.25
C GLY A 25 10.05 12.56 -8.53
N ARG A 26 10.89 11.71 -9.15
CA ARG A 26 10.56 10.94 -10.35
C ARG A 26 10.11 9.50 -10.05
N THR A 27 10.20 9.04 -8.80
CA THR A 27 9.80 7.69 -8.39
C THR A 27 8.31 7.62 -8.03
N THR A 28 7.66 8.76 -7.84
CA THR A 28 6.24 8.90 -7.54
C THR A 28 5.58 9.87 -8.50
N CYS A 29 4.29 9.67 -8.79
CA CYS A 29 3.48 10.61 -9.58
C CYS A 29 2.12 10.81 -8.92
N VAL A 30 1.40 11.88 -9.29
CA VAL A 30 0.03 12.12 -8.83
C VAL A 30 -0.91 11.77 -9.98
N ILE A 31 -1.85 10.86 -9.72
CA ILE A 31 -2.91 10.46 -10.65
C ILE A 31 -4.24 11.07 -10.20
N GLY A 32 -5.12 11.38 -11.14
CA GLY A 32 -6.46 11.91 -10.84
C GLY A 32 -6.48 13.30 -10.20
N ALA A 33 -5.40 14.09 -10.35
CA ALA A 33 -5.40 15.48 -9.90
C ALA A 33 -6.29 16.33 -10.81
N GLU A 34 -7.09 17.19 -10.20
CA GLU A 34 -7.83 18.22 -10.92
C GLU A 34 -6.86 19.20 -11.56
N ARG A 35 -7.29 19.81 -12.66
CA ARG A 35 -6.46 20.68 -13.48
C ARG A 35 -7.12 22.03 -13.63
N GLU A 36 -6.38 23.08 -13.29
CA GLU A 36 -6.81 24.46 -13.51
C GLU A 36 -5.97 25.12 -14.59
N ALA A 37 -6.63 25.93 -15.41
CA ALA A 37 -5.97 26.77 -16.39
C ALA A 37 -5.49 28.07 -15.72
N TYR A 38 -4.30 28.52 -16.07
CA TYR A 38 -3.76 29.81 -15.64
C TYR A 38 -3.03 30.48 -16.81
N VAL A 39 -2.94 31.80 -16.76
CA VAL A 39 -2.21 32.59 -17.76
C VAL A 39 -0.80 32.87 -17.24
N ASP A 40 0.22 32.47 -18.01
CA ASP A 40 1.61 32.75 -17.65
C ASP A 40 1.95 34.25 -17.83
N ARG A 41 3.11 34.68 -17.30
CA ARG A 41 3.57 36.08 -17.43
C ARG A 41 3.74 36.56 -18.88
N ARG A 42 3.70 35.65 -19.87
CA ARG A 42 3.80 35.94 -21.31
C ARG A 42 2.43 35.84 -22.01
N GLY A 43 1.33 35.82 -21.26
CA GLY A 43 -0.03 35.76 -21.79
C GLY A 43 -0.47 34.39 -22.33
N ARG A 44 0.31 33.33 -22.12
CA ARG A 44 -0.02 31.99 -22.65
C ARG A 44 -0.87 31.22 -21.65
N SER A 45 -1.94 30.61 -22.13
CA SER A 45 -2.74 29.66 -21.33
C SER A 45 -1.90 28.41 -21.04
N ARG A 46 -1.84 28.03 -19.77
CA ARG A 46 -1.13 26.86 -19.24
C ARG A 46 -2.06 26.12 -18.30
N VAL A 47 -1.82 24.82 -18.13
CA VAL A 47 -2.59 23.99 -17.21
C VAL A 47 -1.65 23.48 -16.12
N ARG A 48 -2.10 23.54 -14.88
CA ARG A 48 -1.40 22.94 -13.73
C ARG A 48 -2.34 22.05 -12.93
N ALA A 49 -1.78 21.08 -12.24
CA ALA A 49 -2.53 20.31 -11.26
C ALA A 49 -2.87 21.20 -10.05
N VAL A 50 -4.12 21.14 -9.59
CA VAL A 50 -4.56 21.82 -8.38
C VAL A 50 -3.89 21.14 -7.18
N THR A 51 -3.23 21.94 -6.34
CA THR A 51 -2.51 21.42 -5.17
C THR A 51 -3.48 20.72 -4.22
N GLY A 52 -3.11 19.54 -3.74
CA GLY A 52 -3.93 18.76 -2.81
C GLY A 52 -4.99 17.87 -3.47
N THR A 53 -5.11 17.92 -4.80
CA THR A 53 -6.00 17.02 -5.55
C THR A 53 -5.24 15.81 -6.12
N GLY A 54 -5.96 14.68 -6.25
CA GLY A 54 -5.42 13.42 -6.76
C GLY A 54 -4.67 12.58 -5.73
N THR A 55 -4.21 11.41 -6.17
CA THR A 55 -3.56 10.41 -5.32
C THR A 55 -2.11 10.23 -5.75
N ARG A 56 -1.18 10.29 -4.78
CA ARG A 56 0.24 10.03 -5.05
C ARG A 56 0.52 8.53 -5.06
N VAL A 57 1.06 8.02 -6.17
CA VAL A 57 1.37 6.60 -6.40
C VAL A 57 2.84 6.39 -6.76
N PHE A 58 3.38 5.19 -6.52
CA PHE A 58 4.72 4.83 -7.01
C PHE A 58 4.64 4.52 -8.51
N VAL A 59 5.59 5.06 -9.28
CA VAL A 59 5.61 4.89 -10.74
C VAL A 59 5.85 3.42 -11.15
N PRO A 60 6.80 2.67 -10.56
CA PRO A 60 6.97 1.25 -10.89
C PRO A 60 5.71 0.42 -10.60
N GLU A 61 5.09 0.64 -9.45
CA GLU A 61 3.82 0.01 -9.05
C GLU A 61 2.71 0.30 -10.07
N LEU A 62 2.56 1.57 -10.47
CA LEU A 62 1.56 1.99 -11.46
C LEU A 62 1.78 1.35 -12.83
N LEU A 63 3.02 1.33 -13.33
CA LEU A 63 3.33 0.79 -14.66
C LEU A 63 3.15 -0.72 -14.71
N CYS A 64 3.60 -1.45 -13.70
CA CYS A 64 3.37 -2.90 -13.61
C CYS A 64 1.87 -3.22 -13.55
N ARG A 65 1.08 -2.50 -12.75
CA ARG A 65 -0.38 -2.69 -12.72
C ARG A 65 -1.04 -2.40 -14.06
N ARG A 66 -0.64 -1.34 -14.76
CA ARG A 66 -1.15 -1.01 -16.10
C ARG A 66 -0.80 -2.07 -17.15
N ALA A 67 0.32 -2.76 -16.99
CA ALA A 67 0.70 -3.89 -17.82
C ALA A 67 0.02 -5.21 -17.41
N GLY A 68 -0.92 -5.17 -16.46
CA GLY A 68 -1.70 -6.33 -16.04
C GLY A 68 -0.93 -7.27 -15.10
N PHE A 69 0.05 -6.76 -14.37
CA PHE A 69 0.67 -7.51 -13.28
C PHE A 69 0.00 -7.20 -11.94
N GLU A 70 -0.11 -8.21 -11.08
CA GLU A 70 -0.39 -7.97 -9.68
C GLU A 70 0.86 -7.44 -8.99
N VAL A 71 0.67 -6.44 -8.12
CA VAL A 71 1.81 -5.79 -7.46
C VAL A 71 1.50 -5.58 -5.99
N PHE A 72 2.42 -6.08 -5.17
CA PHE A 72 2.47 -5.81 -3.75
C PHE A 72 3.77 -5.09 -3.39
N LEU A 73 3.63 -3.85 -2.94
CA LEU A 73 4.73 -3.02 -2.45
C LEU A 73 4.47 -2.70 -0.97
N PRO A 74 5.13 -3.40 -0.04
CA PRO A 74 4.93 -3.13 1.38
C PRO A 74 5.50 -1.76 1.73
N VAL A 75 4.70 -0.93 2.41
CA VAL A 75 5.08 0.43 2.79
C VAL A 75 4.83 0.68 4.28
N ARG A 76 5.70 1.46 4.91
CA ARG A 76 5.43 2.09 6.20
C ARG A 76 4.97 3.53 6.01
N LYS A 77 4.20 4.06 6.95
CA LYS A 77 3.77 5.46 6.97
C LYS A 77 4.55 6.21 8.06
N ASP A 78 5.31 7.23 7.68
CA ASP A 78 6.08 8.07 8.62
C ASP A 78 5.58 9.52 8.53
N TRP A 79 5.40 10.20 9.68
CA TRP A 79 5.15 11.64 9.72
C TRP A 79 6.42 12.40 9.33
N ARG A 80 6.37 13.16 8.24
CA ARG A 80 7.50 13.97 7.75
C ARG A 80 7.08 15.40 7.51
N ARG A 81 8.00 16.34 7.73
CA ARG A 81 7.78 17.74 7.33
C ARG A 81 7.55 17.80 5.82
N LYS A 82 6.54 18.57 5.41
CA LYS A 82 6.14 18.74 4.00
C LYS A 82 7.28 19.31 3.15
N ASN A 83 7.95 20.33 3.65
CA ASN A 83 9.18 20.89 3.11
C ASN A 83 10.10 21.37 4.25
N GLN A 84 11.33 21.77 3.93
CA GLN A 84 12.29 22.27 4.94
C GLN A 84 11.89 23.60 5.59
N PHE A 85 10.95 24.33 4.97
CA PHE A 85 10.52 25.68 5.35
C PHE A 85 9.19 25.72 6.11
N SER A 86 8.50 24.58 6.26
CA SER A 86 7.18 24.46 6.85
C SER A 86 7.24 23.54 8.06
N ALA A 87 6.57 23.95 9.14
CA ALA A 87 6.38 23.11 10.33
C ALA A 87 5.30 22.03 10.12
N GLU A 88 4.50 22.14 9.06
CA GLU A 88 3.44 21.20 8.71
C GLU A 88 4.02 19.80 8.43
N LYS A 89 3.50 18.80 9.14
CA LYS A 89 3.85 17.39 8.94
C LYS A 89 2.74 16.72 8.12
N GLU A 90 3.15 15.91 7.15
CA GLU A 90 2.26 15.07 6.37
C GLU A 90 2.69 13.60 6.53
N LEU A 91 1.71 12.72 6.47
CA LEU A 91 1.95 11.28 6.52
C LEU A 91 2.46 10.83 5.15
N ARG A 92 3.70 10.32 5.09
CA ARG A 92 4.32 9.84 3.85
C ARG A 92 4.52 8.32 3.89
N SER A 93 4.14 7.64 2.81
CA SER A 93 4.43 6.22 2.62
C SER A 93 5.84 6.01 2.08
N PHE A 94 6.60 5.11 2.71
CA PHE A 94 7.94 4.69 2.29
C PHE A 94 7.97 3.17 2.09
N PRO A 95 8.60 2.65 1.03
CA PRO A 95 8.81 1.21 0.89
C PRO A 95 9.53 0.64 2.12
N LEU A 96 9.04 -0.48 2.66
CA LEU A 96 9.75 -1.22 3.72
C LEU A 96 11.11 -1.71 3.24
N MET A 97 11.19 -2.10 1.97
CA MET A 97 12.42 -2.51 1.30
C MET A 97 12.69 -1.55 0.13
N PRO A 98 13.59 -0.57 0.31
CA PRO A 98 13.93 0.37 -0.74
C PRO A 98 14.42 -0.36 -2.01
N GLY A 99 13.75 -0.08 -3.13
CA GLY A 99 14.12 -0.61 -4.45
C GLY A 99 13.51 -1.96 -4.77
N TRP A 100 12.72 -2.55 -3.87
CA TRP A 100 12.11 -3.88 -4.06
C TRP A 100 10.59 -3.83 -4.01
N MET A 101 9.97 -4.66 -4.84
CA MET A 101 8.54 -4.94 -4.79
C MET A 101 8.26 -6.39 -5.16
N PHE A 102 7.05 -6.86 -4.88
CA PHE A 102 6.57 -8.17 -5.30
C PHE A 102 5.64 -8.02 -6.49
N VAL A 103 5.86 -8.85 -7.50
CA VAL A 103 5.06 -8.89 -8.73
C VAL A 103 4.53 -10.30 -8.90
N GLY A 104 3.24 -10.40 -9.18
CA GLY A 104 2.51 -11.64 -9.36
C GLY A 104 1.82 -11.70 -10.72
N TRP A 105 1.70 -12.90 -11.26
CA TRP A 105 0.86 -13.20 -12.41
C TRP A 105 0.39 -14.66 -12.34
N GLN A 106 -0.50 -15.06 -13.26
CA GLN A 106 -1.07 -16.41 -13.29
C GLN A 106 0.02 -17.49 -13.30
N ALA A 107 -0.12 -18.49 -12.43
CA ALA A 107 0.84 -19.58 -12.31
C ALA A 107 1.01 -20.34 -13.63
N GLY A 108 2.26 -20.73 -13.92
CA GLY A 108 2.62 -21.42 -15.16
C GLY A 108 2.79 -20.51 -16.38
N ALA A 109 2.42 -19.23 -16.31
CA ALA A 109 2.78 -18.26 -17.34
C ALA A 109 4.19 -17.69 -17.10
N SER A 110 4.93 -17.42 -18.18
CA SER A 110 6.22 -16.73 -18.12
C SER A 110 6.09 -15.35 -18.75
N ARG A 111 6.01 -14.31 -17.90
CA ARG A 111 5.83 -12.91 -18.35
C ARG A 111 7.08 -12.05 -18.14
N TRP A 112 8.25 -12.68 -18.06
CA TRP A 112 9.53 -12.00 -17.81
C TRP A 112 9.89 -10.96 -18.87
N HIS A 113 9.65 -11.27 -20.15
CA HIS A 113 9.91 -10.35 -21.26
C HIS A 113 9.04 -9.09 -21.17
N GLU A 114 7.75 -9.25 -20.85
CA GLU A 114 6.82 -8.12 -20.67
C GLU A 114 7.24 -7.25 -19.48
N LEU A 115 7.65 -7.89 -18.37
CA LEU A 115 8.10 -7.18 -17.17
C LEU A 115 9.39 -6.38 -17.43
N ALA A 116 10.34 -6.96 -18.18
CA ALA A 116 11.59 -6.30 -18.56
C ALA A 116 11.36 -5.14 -19.54
N ALA A 117 10.36 -5.24 -20.42
CA ALA A 117 10.02 -4.20 -21.39
C ALA A 117 9.52 -2.89 -20.76
N LEU A 118 9.13 -2.89 -19.47
CA LEU A 118 8.66 -1.69 -18.78
C LEU A 118 9.79 -0.68 -18.45
N ASP A 119 11.07 -1.05 -18.58
CA ASP A 119 12.28 -0.24 -18.27
C ASP A 119 12.24 0.45 -16.88
N VAL A 120 11.48 -0.12 -15.95
CA VAL A 120 11.44 0.28 -14.53
C VAL A 120 11.91 -0.82 -13.60
N ILE A 121 12.18 -2.01 -14.13
CA ILE A 121 12.66 -3.18 -13.41
C ILE A 121 14.12 -3.42 -13.78
N ASP A 122 14.98 -3.56 -12.78
CA ASP A 122 16.40 -3.85 -12.98
C ASP A 122 16.65 -5.36 -13.02
N ALA A 123 16.18 -6.10 -12.02
CA ALA A 123 16.43 -7.54 -11.93
C ALA A 123 15.45 -8.26 -10.98
N PRO A 124 15.05 -9.51 -11.27
CA PRO A 124 14.40 -10.37 -10.28
C PRO A 124 15.37 -10.82 -9.20
N PHE A 125 14.85 -11.04 -7.99
CA PHE A 125 15.56 -11.78 -6.96
C PHE A 125 15.62 -13.26 -7.35
N GLY A 126 16.78 -13.89 -7.18
CA GLY A 126 16.98 -15.25 -7.63
C GLY A 126 18.29 -15.86 -7.15
N VAL A 127 18.39 -17.18 -7.30
CA VAL A 127 19.59 -17.97 -7.00
C VAL A 127 20.06 -18.60 -8.31
N ASN A 128 21.36 -18.58 -8.57
CA ASN A 128 21.97 -19.16 -9.79
C ASN A 128 21.34 -18.65 -11.10
N GLY A 129 21.02 -17.35 -11.16
CA GLY A 129 20.44 -16.72 -12.35
C GLY A 129 18.98 -17.07 -12.63
N ARG A 130 18.31 -17.81 -11.72
CA ARG A 130 16.89 -18.15 -11.84
C ARG A 130 16.06 -17.35 -10.84
N PRO A 131 14.98 -16.67 -11.29
CA PRO A 131 14.08 -15.97 -10.39
C PRO A 131 13.49 -16.90 -9.33
N LEU A 132 13.53 -16.47 -8.07
CA LEU A 132 12.98 -17.24 -6.97
C LEU A 132 11.46 -17.05 -6.92
N ARG A 133 10.74 -18.14 -7.17
CA ARG A 133 9.28 -18.19 -7.04
C ARG A 133 8.89 -18.19 -5.57
N ILE A 134 8.01 -17.26 -5.19
CA ILE A 134 7.48 -17.13 -3.84
C ILE A 134 6.08 -17.73 -3.83
N PRO A 135 5.77 -18.66 -2.90
CA PRO A 135 4.43 -19.20 -2.77
C PRO A 135 3.43 -18.10 -2.42
N GLU A 136 2.27 -18.11 -3.08
CA GLU A 136 1.19 -17.14 -2.86
C GLU A 136 0.83 -17.00 -1.37
N GLN A 137 0.80 -18.10 -0.62
CA GLN A 137 0.47 -18.09 0.81
C GLN A 137 1.42 -17.20 1.63
N ARG A 138 2.70 -17.13 1.25
CA ARG A 138 3.67 -16.25 1.92
C ARG A 138 3.42 -14.77 1.59
N ILE A 139 3.09 -14.48 0.34
CA ILE A 139 2.74 -13.11 -0.06
C ILE A 139 1.45 -12.66 0.62
N VAL A 140 0.43 -13.53 0.69
CA VAL A 140 -0.81 -13.24 1.41
C VAL A 140 -0.55 -12.94 2.89
N ALA A 141 0.34 -13.69 3.56
CA ALA A 141 0.73 -13.38 4.94
C ALA A 141 1.38 -11.99 5.07
N LEU A 142 2.28 -11.64 4.14
CA LEU A 142 2.90 -10.31 4.12
C LEU A 142 1.89 -9.20 3.79
N MET A 143 0.94 -9.45 2.89
CA MET A 143 -0.15 -8.54 2.56
C MET A 143 -1.05 -8.28 3.76
N ARG A 144 -1.36 -9.30 4.57
CA ARG A 144 -2.13 -9.11 5.80
C ARG A 144 -1.41 -8.22 6.81
N GLN A 145 -0.09 -8.38 6.93
CA GLN A 145 0.72 -7.60 7.87
C GLN A 145 1.03 -6.17 7.38
N TRP A 146 1.18 -5.97 6.05
CA TRP A 146 1.73 -4.73 5.49
C TRP A 146 0.94 -4.15 4.30
N GLY A 147 -0.28 -4.65 4.04
CA GLY A 147 -1.10 -4.33 2.87
C GLY A 147 -1.61 -2.89 2.86
N GLY A 148 -1.88 -2.32 4.05
CA GLY A 148 -2.05 -0.87 4.28
C GLY A 148 -2.97 -0.13 3.30
N GLY A 149 -3.99 -0.81 2.73
CA GLY A 149 -4.97 -0.24 1.79
C GLY A 149 -4.49 0.02 0.36
N ARG A 150 -3.33 -0.51 -0.07
CA ARG A 150 -2.75 -0.27 -1.41
C ARG A 150 -2.81 -1.48 -2.36
N LEU A 151 -3.56 -2.50 -1.98
CA LEU A 151 -3.74 -3.72 -2.77
C LEU A 151 -4.75 -3.49 -3.90
N SER A 152 -4.61 -4.23 -4.99
CA SER A 152 -5.61 -4.22 -6.06
C SER A 152 -6.95 -4.77 -5.54
N PRO A 153 -8.09 -4.44 -6.19
CA PRO A 153 -9.39 -5.01 -5.82
C PRO A 153 -9.39 -6.53 -5.81
N GLU A 154 -8.66 -7.17 -6.73
CA GLU A 154 -8.52 -8.62 -6.77
C GLU A 154 -7.73 -9.14 -5.55
N MET A 155 -6.68 -8.43 -5.11
CA MET A 155 -5.89 -8.83 -3.94
C MET A 155 -6.54 -8.46 -2.60
N ASN A 156 -7.50 -7.53 -2.58
CA ASN A 156 -8.29 -7.23 -1.39
C ASN A 156 -9.08 -8.45 -0.89
N ARG A 157 -9.33 -9.47 -1.73
CA ARG A 157 -9.93 -10.74 -1.31
C ARG A 157 -9.05 -11.54 -0.34
N TYR A 158 -7.73 -11.31 -0.36
CA TYR A 158 -6.74 -12.00 0.46
C TYR A 158 -6.49 -11.31 1.80
N MET A 159 -6.81 -10.02 1.87
CA MET A 159 -7.09 -9.38 3.14
C MET A 159 -8.30 -10.09 3.73
N ARG A 160 -8.30 -10.35 5.05
CA ARG A 160 -9.56 -10.60 5.72
C ARG A 160 -10.35 -9.31 5.62
N ALA A 161 -11.15 -9.15 4.56
CA ALA A 161 -12.27 -8.24 4.60
C ALA A 161 -13.20 -8.82 5.68
N GLY A 162 -13.19 -8.20 6.85
CA GLY A 162 -13.94 -8.66 8.02
C GLY A 162 -13.09 -9.49 8.98
N HIS A 163 -12.59 -8.86 10.04
CA HIS A 163 -13.38 -9.04 11.25
C HIS A 163 -14.18 -7.75 11.41
N GLU A 164 -15.49 -7.89 11.32
CA GLU A 164 -16.41 -6.90 11.86
C GLU A 164 -16.12 -6.88 13.37
N PHE A 165 -15.23 -6.00 13.82
CA PHE A 165 -15.07 -5.79 15.25
C PHE A 165 -16.36 -5.13 15.73
N ALA A 166 -17.04 -5.79 16.66
CA ALA A 166 -18.21 -5.24 17.29
C ALA A 166 -17.76 -4.33 18.44
N ILE A 167 -18.62 -3.37 18.78
CA ILE A 167 -18.49 -2.62 20.02
C ILE A 167 -18.47 -3.65 21.17
N GLY A 168 -17.39 -3.66 21.95
CA GLY A 168 -17.15 -4.60 23.05
C GLY A 168 -15.96 -5.55 22.85
N ASP A 169 -15.43 -5.69 21.64
CA ASP A 169 -14.34 -6.63 21.36
C ASP A 169 -13.00 -6.20 21.95
N ARG A 170 -12.23 -7.18 22.45
CA ARG A 170 -10.85 -7.00 22.95
C ARG A 170 -9.86 -7.33 21.84
N MET A 171 -9.04 -6.36 21.50
CA MET A 171 -8.10 -6.40 20.38
C MET A 171 -6.71 -5.96 20.86
N ARG A 172 -5.66 -6.40 20.19
CA ARG A 172 -4.30 -5.93 20.35
C ARG A 172 -4.03 -4.80 19.37
N ILE A 173 -3.36 -3.74 19.82
CA ILE A 173 -2.88 -2.68 18.94
C ILE A 173 -1.57 -3.16 18.31
N ALA A 174 -1.52 -3.21 16.98
CA ALA A 174 -0.41 -3.75 16.21
C ALA A 174 0.60 -2.70 15.73
N CYS A 175 0.25 -1.41 15.83
CA CYS A 175 1.13 -0.32 15.45
C CYS A 175 0.74 1.01 16.09
N GLY A 176 1.71 1.91 16.24
CA GLY A 176 1.52 3.25 16.80
C GLY A 176 2.05 3.39 18.23
N PRO A 177 1.74 4.49 18.93
CA PRO A 177 2.29 4.78 20.27
C PRO A 177 1.83 3.80 21.35
N PHE A 178 0.77 3.04 21.09
CA PHE A 178 0.20 2.03 21.97
C PHE A 178 0.40 0.61 21.44
N ASP A 179 1.39 0.40 20.57
CA ASP A 179 1.73 -0.93 20.05
C ASP A 179 1.96 -1.94 21.19
N GLY A 180 1.32 -3.11 21.08
CA GLY A 180 1.37 -4.19 22.05
C GLY A 180 0.38 -4.10 23.21
N PHE A 181 -0.40 -3.01 23.33
CA PHE A 181 -1.44 -2.88 24.36
C PHE A 181 -2.75 -3.57 23.94
N GLU A 182 -3.50 -4.05 24.95
CA GLU A 182 -4.88 -4.53 24.79
C GLU A 182 -5.83 -3.31 24.76
N ALA A 183 -6.74 -3.32 23.80
CA ALA A 183 -7.71 -2.26 23.54
C ALA A 183 -9.10 -2.87 23.39
N ARG A 184 -10.08 -2.33 24.12
CA ARG A 184 -11.50 -2.68 23.98
C ARG A 184 -12.20 -1.71 23.04
N VAL A 185 -12.75 -2.19 21.94
CA VAL A 185 -13.47 -1.33 20.97
C VAL A 185 -14.76 -0.81 21.62
N ILE A 186 -14.97 0.51 21.61
CA ILE A 186 -16.17 1.15 22.18
C ILE A 186 -16.99 1.91 21.14
N GLY A 187 -16.41 2.16 19.96
CA GLY A 187 -17.12 2.77 18.83
C GLY A 187 -16.31 2.63 17.55
N VAL A 188 -16.98 2.54 16.42
CA VAL A 188 -16.36 2.49 15.10
C VAL A 188 -17.03 3.52 14.21
N ASP A 189 -16.23 4.40 13.61
CA ASP A 189 -16.66 5.40 12.65
C ASP A 189 -15.79 5.26 11.38
N GLY A 190 -16.26 4.40 10.47
CA GLY A 190 -15.58 4.10 9.21
C GLY A 190 -14.11 3.67 9.39
N PRO A 191 -13.11 4.48 8.95
CA PRO A 191 -11.69 4.14 9.04
C PRO A 191 -11.08 4.34 10.44
N GLN A 192 -11.86 4.83 11.41
CA GLN A 192 -11.40 5.08 12.78
C GLN A 192 -12.23 4.27 13.79
N ALA A 193 -11.57 3.80 14.84
CA ALA A 193 -12.20 3.15 15.97
C ALA A 193 -11.87 3.91 17.26
N LEU A 194 -12.86 4.19 18.09
CA LEU A 194 -12.64 4.52 19.48
C LEU A 194 -12.41 3.21 20.24
N ALA A 195 -11.27 3.13 20.91
CA ALA A 195 -10.92 2.01 21.75
C ALA A 195 -10.49 2.48 23.14
N LEU A 196 -10.65 1.59 24.09
CA LEU A 196 -10.42 1.82 25.51
C LEU A 196 -9.18 1.01 25.89
N VAL A 197 -8.10 1.70 26.21
CA VAL A 197 -6.79 1.11 26.49
C VAL A 197 -6.48 1.29 27.97
N ASP A 198 -6.08 0.21 28.65
CA ASP A 198 -5.58 0.31 30.02
C ASP A 198 -4.12 0.75 30.01
N PHE A 199 -3.86 1.91 30.60
CA PHE A 199 -2.53 2.45 30.79
C PHE A 199 -2.31 2.73 32.27
N PHE A 200 -1.49 1.90 32.92
CA PHE A 200 -1.17 1.99 34.35
C PHE A 200 -2.37 1.89 35.30
N GLY A 201 -3.32 0.98 35.02
CA GLY A 201 -4.51 0.77 35.85
C GLY A 201 -5.54 1.89 35.68
N ARG A 202 -5.42 2.69 34.62
CA ARG A 202 -6.38 3.72 34.23
C ARG A 202 -6.81 3.44 32.79
N GLU A 203 -8.11 3.26 32.66
CA GLU A 203 -8.80 3.09 31.40
C GLU A 203 -8.89 4.43 30.64
N GLN A 204 -8.25 4.53 29.48
CA GLN A 204 -8.22 5.74 28.66
C GLN A 204 -8.80 5.50 27.26
N VAL A 205 -9.67 6.41 26.82
CA VAL A 205 -10.27 6.39 25.48
C VAL A 205 -9.31 6.99 24.46
N VAL A 206 -9.02 6.24 23.41
CA VAL A 206 -8.13 6.63 22.31
C VAL A 206 -8.78 6.37 20.96
N THR A 207 -8.52 7.24 19.99
CA THR A 207 -8.94 7.05 18.60
C THR A 207 -7.81 6.38 17.83
N LEU A 208 -8.09 5.22 17.25
CA LEU A 208 -7.15 4.39 16.52
C LEU A 208 -7.62 4.20 15.09
N ALA A 209 -6.70 3.95 14.17
CA ALA A 209 -7.08 3.54 12.83
C ALA A 209 -7.58 2.09 12.89
N THR A 210 -8.67 1.78 12.21
CA THR A 210 -9.24 0.43 12.20
C THR A 210 -8.23 -0.61 11.70
N GLU A 211 -7.31 -0.21 10.82
CA GLU A 211 -6.19 -1.02 10.30
C GLU A 211 -5.10 -1.34 11.34
N SER A 212 -5.10 -0.68 12.50
CA SER A 212 -4.10 -0.86 13.56
C SER A 212 -4.51 -1.84 14.66
N LEU A 213 -5.72 -2.42 14.56
CA LEU A 213 -6.25 -3.39 15.52
C LEU A 213 -6.12 -4.81 14.97
N GLU A 214 -5.62 -5.72 15.81
CA GLU A 214 -5.51 -7.14 15.54
C GLU A 214 -6.22 -7.95 16.64
N GLN A 215 -6.92 -9.01 16.27
CA GLN A 215 -7.48 -9.94 17.26
C GLN A 215 -6.38 -10.84 17.81
N TRP A 216 -6.48 -11.20 19.09
CA TRP A 216 -5.57 -12.17 19.74
C TRP A 216 -5.55 -13.53 19.02
#